data_AF-H9W750-F1
#
_entry.id   AF-H9W750-F1
#
_cell.length_a   1.000
_cell.length_b   1.000
_cell.length_c   1.000
_cell.angle_alpha   90.00
_cell.angle_beta   90.00
_cell.angle_gamma   90.00
#
_symmetry.space_group_name_H-M   'P 1'
#
loop_
_entity.id
_entity.type
_entity.pdbx_description
1 polymer ?
#
loop_
_entity_poly.entity_id
_entity_poly.type
_entity_poly.pdbx_seq_one_letter_code
_entity_poly.pdbx_strand_id
1 'polypeptide(L)'
;KGLLKEAYRVLRPGGTVALTDNSPKSKILQNLPPVLFTLMKSTEPHLDEYYLLDMEEAMVEIGFINVRSVLTDPRHRTVTASVPKL
;
A
#
# COMPACT_ATOMS: atom_id res chain seq x y z
N LYS A 1 -10.71 1.04 3.11
CA LYS A 1 -9.80 0.84 4.27
C LYS A 1 -10.10 -0.42 5.11
N GLY A 2 -10.96 -1.36 4.69
CA GLY A 2 -11.36 -2.52 5.51
C GLY A 2 -10.20 -3.44 5.93
N LEU A 3 -9.30 -3.77 4.98
CA LEU A 3 -8.12 -4.59 5.25
C LEU A 3 -7.21 -3.99 6.34
N LEU A 4 -6.97 -2.68 6.31
CA LEU A 4 -6.13 -2.01 7.31
C LEU A 4 -6.77 -2.02 8.70
N LYS A 5 -8.10 -1.83 8.79
CA LYS A 5 -8.83 -1.91 10.05
C LYS A 5 -8.77 -3.31 10.64
N GLU A 6 -8.91 -4.33 9.80
CA GLU A 6 -8.82 -5.71 10.23
C GLU A 6 -7.40 -6.09 10.66
N ALA A 7 -6.38 -5.66 9.90
CA ALA A 7 -4.98 -5.82 10.28
C ALA A 7 -4.69 -5.20 11.65
N TYR A 8 -5.19 -3.98 11.92
CA TYR A 8 -5.05 -3.32 13.21
C TYR A 8 -5.72 -4.11 14.34
N ARG A 9 -6.92 -4.66 14.09
CA ARG A 9 -7.69 -5.44 15.06
C ARG A 9 -6.99 -6.76 15.45
N VAL A 10 -6.35 -7.44 14.50
CA VAL A 10 -5.74 -8.76 14.76
C VAL A 10 -4.31 -8.69 15.29
N LEU A 11 -3.60 -7.59 15.04
CA LEU A 11 -2.24 -7.39 15.54
C LEU A 11 -2.26 -7.08 17.05
N ARG A 12 -1.37 -7.75 17.79
CA ARG A 12 -1.11 -7.42 19.20
C ARG A 12 -0.43 -6.05 19.32
N PRO A 13 -0.47 -5.38 20.49
CA PRO A 13 0.34 -4.18 20.74
C PRO A 13 1.81 -4.40 20.36
N GLY A 14 2.39 -3.47 19.60
CA GLY A 14 3.73 -3.58 19.03
C GLY A 14 3.87 -4.47 17.77
N GLY A 15 2.79 -5.15 17.34
CA GLY A 15 2.76 -5.92 16.10
C GLY A 15 2.85 -5.02 14.86
N THR A 16 3.40 -5.54 13.76
CA THR A 16 3.63 -4.77 12.52
C THR A 16 3.00 -5.47 11.33
N VAL A 17 2.35 -4.69 10.47
CA VAL A 17 1.92 -5.11 9.13
C VAL A 17 2.93 -4.62 8.10
N ALA A 18 3.21 -5.44 7.09
CA ALA A 18 3.97 -5.08 5.91
C ALA A 18 3.14 -5.43 4.66
N LEU A 19 2.85 -4.43 3.83
CA LEU A 19 2.09 -4.58 2.58
C LEU A 19 3.01 -4.24 1.42
N THR A 20 3.14 -5.15 0.46
CA THR A 20 3.94 -4.95 -0.75
C THR A 20 3.05 -5.00 -1.96
N ASP A 21 3.14 -4.00 -2.83
CA ASP A 21 2.33 -3.90 -4.05
C ASP A 21 3.01 -2.98 -5.08
N ASN A 22 2.42 -2.89 -6.27
CA ASN A 22 2.77 -1.92 -7.30
C ASN A 22 2.83 -0.51 -6.71
N SER A 23 3.88 0.23 -7.02
CA SER A 23 4.05 1.58 -6.49
C SER A 23 3.40 2.62 -7.40
N PRO A 24 2.44 3.43 -6.90
CA PRO A 24 1.93 4.58 -7.64
C PRO A 24 3.04 5.60 -7.95
N LYS A 25 4.16 5.56 -7.21
CA LYS A 25 5.35 6.41 -7.37
C LYS A 25 6.41 5.79 -8.31
N SER A 26 6.15 4.61 -8.88
CA SER A 26 7.10 3.96 -9.81
C SER A 26 7.15 4.72 -11.14
N LYS A 27 8.35 5.22 -11.49
CA LYS A 27 8.60 5.80 -12.82
C LYS A 27 8.41 4.79 -13.95
N ILE A 28 8.64 3.50 -13.69
CA ILE A 28 8.44 2.45 -14.71
C ILE A 28 6.95 2.26 -14.99
N LEU A 29 6.13 2.21 -13.93
CA LEU A 29 4.67 2.06 -14.07
C LEU A 29 4.01 3.33 -14.63
N GLN A 30 4.47 4.52 -14.24
CA GLN A 30 3.95 5.78 -14.77
C GLN A 30 4.27 6.00 -16.25
N ASN A 31 5.34 5.40 -16.77
CA ASN A 31 5.76 5.53 -18.18
C ASN A 31 5.40 4.29 -19.02
N LEU A 32 4.56 3.39 -18.51
CA LEU A 32 4.14 2.21 -19.26
C LEU A 32 3.29 2.64 -20.47
N PRO A 33 3.55 2.08 -21.68
CA PRO A 33 2.71 2.32 -22.84
C PRO A 33 1.23 2.04 -22.55
N PRO A 34 0.29 2.87 -23.06
CA PRO A 34 -1.14 2.75 -22.73
C PRO A 34 -1.71 1.34 -22.92
N VAL A 35 -1.33 0.64 -23.99
CA VAL A 35 -1.79 -0.74 -24.26
C VAL A 35 -1.37 -1.71 -23.16
N LEU A 36 -0.12 -1.61 -22.68
CA LEU A 36 0.36 -2.47 -21.60
C LEU A 36 -0.31 -2.11 -20.26
N PHE A 37 -0.58 -0.81 -20.03
CA PHE A 37 -1.33 -0.37 -18.86
C PHE A 37 -2.78 -0.87 -18.87
N THR A 38 -3.44 -0.91 -20.03
CA THR A 38 -4.76 -1.51 -20.20
C THR A 38 -4.75 -3.02 -19.88
N LEU A 39 -3.74 -3.74 -20.34
CA LEU A 39 -3.60 -5.18 -20.03
C LEU A 39 -3.40 -5.40 -18.53
N MET A 40 -2.55 -4.60 -17.88
CA MET A 40 -2.37 -4.63 -16.42
C MET A 40 -3.70 -4.37 -15.69
N LYS A 41 -4.43 -3.31 -16.06
CA LYS A 41 -5.77 -3.05 -15.49
C LYS A 41 -6.77 -4.20 -15.67
N SER A 42 -6.63 -5.00 -16.73
CA SER A 42 -7.50 -6.16 -16.93
C SER A 42 -7.26 -7.29 -15.92
N THR A 43 -6.07 -7.35 -15.32
CA THR A 43 -5.71 -8.32 -14.27
C THR A 43 -5.87 -7.74 -12.85
N GLU A 44 -5.87 -6.41 -12.70
CA GLU A 44 -6.10 -5.72 -11.41
C GLU A 44 -7.32 -4.78 -11.45
N PRO A 45 -8.54 -5.27 -11.16
CA PRO A 45 -9.79 -4.52 -11.35
C PRO A 45 -9.94 -3.27 -10.47
N HIS A 46 -9.18 -3.19 -9.36
CA HIS A 46 -9.23 -2.08 -8.39
C HIS A 46 -8.01 -1.15 -8.49
N LEU A 47 -7.24 -1.23 -9.57
CA LEU A 47 -5.97 -0.51 -9.70
C LEU A 47 -6.14 1.02 -9.55
N ASP A 48 -7.18 1.59 -10.15
CA ASP A 48 -7.42 3.04 -10.08
C ASP A 48 -7.72 3.51 -8.66
N GLU A 49 -8.57 2.78 -7.95
CA GLU A 49 -8.90 3.05 -6.54
C GLU A 49 -7.67 2.91 -5.65
N TYR A 50 -6.83 1.90 -5.93
CA TYR A 50 -5.57 1.68 -5.23
C TYR A 50 -4.58 2.84 -5.46
N TYR A 51 -4.47 3.38 -6.68
CA TYR A 51 -3.56 4.48 -7.00
C TYR A 51 -3.98 5.81 -6.38
N LEU A 52 -5.29 6.01 -6.20
CA LEU A 52 -5.85 7.19 -5.53
C LEU A 52 -5.81 7.09 -4.01
N LEU A 53 -5.63 5.90 -3.44
CA LEU A 53 -5.55 5.69 -2.01
C LEU A 53 -4.18 6.11 -1.47
N ASP A 54 -4.16 7.16 -0.64
CA ASP A 54 -3.04 7.43 0.24
C ASP A 54 -3.01 6.37 1.36
N MET A 55 -2.17 5.35 1.16
CA MET A 55 -2.06 4.21 2.06
C MET A 55 -1.40 4.60 3.37
N GLU A 56 -0.39 5.48 3.30
CA GLU A 56 0.31 5.97 4.47
C GLU A 56 -0.64 6.75 5.39
N GLU A 57 -1.40 7.71 4.85
CA GLU A 57 -2.40 8.47 5.61
C GLU A 57 -3.52 7.56 6.14
N ALA A 58 -3.99 6.62 5.32
CA ALA A 58 -5.01 5.66 5.75
C ALA A 58 -4.57 4.79 6.94
N MET A 59 -3.29 4.45 7.05
CA MET A 59 -2.75 3.73 8.20
C MET A 59 -2.68 4.64 9.45
N VAL A 60 -2.26 5.90 9.29
CA VAL A 60 -2.22 6.88 10.38
C VAL A 60 -3.60 7.13 10.96
N GLU A 61 -4.61 7.38 10.11
CA GLU A 61 -6.00 7.61 10.55
C GLU A 61 -6.59 6.43 11.35
N ILE A 62 -6.14 5.20 11.10
CA ILE A 62 -6.60 4.00 11.81
C ILE A 62 -5.94 3.87 13.20
N GLY A 63 -4.82 4.55 13.42
CA GLY A 63 -4.07 4.54 14.68
C GLY A 63 -2.75 3.77 14.62
N PHE A 64 -2.31 3.33 13.43
CA PHE A 64 -0.96 2.79 13.32
C PHE A 64 0.10 3.89 13.52
N ILE A 65 1.25 3.49 14.06
CA ILE A 65 2.44 4.33 14.21
C ILE A 65 3.61 3.78 13.39
N ASN A 66 4.71 4.53 13.30
CA ASN A 66 5.90 4.15 12.55
C ASN A 66 5.62 3.78 11.08
N VAL A 67 4.68 4.47 10.45
CA VAL A 67 4.33 4.26 9.04
C VAL A 67 5.55 4.61 8.18
N ARG A 68 6.02 3.66 7.36
CA ARG A 68 7.13 3.84 6.43
C ARG A 68 6.76 3.24 5.09
N SER A 69 7.05 3.98 4.02
CA SER A 69 6.95 3.49 2.64
C SER A 69 8.31 3.56 1.98
N VAL A 70 8.73 2.46 1.36
CA VAL A 70 9.98 2.38 0.62
C VAL A 70 9.71 1.70 -0.72
N LEU A 71 10.33 2.19 -1.80
CA LEU A 71 10.42 1.44 -3.05
C LEU A 71 11.34 0.24 -2.81
N THR A 72 10.78 -0.97 -2.81
CA THR A 72 11.53 -2.21 -2.62
C THR A 72 12.17 -2.69 -3.90
N ASP A 73 11.61 -2.30 -5.05
CA ASP A 73 12.24 -2.40 -6.35
C ASP A 73 11.73 -1.26 -7.27
N PRO A 74 12.18 -1.16 -8.54
CA PRO A 74 11.75 -0.08 -9.44
C PRO A 74 10.24 0.00 -9.71
N ARG A 75 9.46 -1.06 -9.45
CA ARG A 75 8.02 -1.17 -9.69
C ARG A 75 7.22 -1.25 -8.40
N HIS A 76 7.73 -1.90 -7.36
CA HIS A 76 6.97 -2.16 -6.14
C HIS A 76 7.39 -1.26 -4.96
N ARG A 77 6.43 -1.01 -4.07
CA ARG A 77 6.68 -0.42 -2.75
C ARG A 77 6.28 -1.39 -1.67
N THR A 78 6.96 -1.29 -0.53
CA THR A 78 6.50 -1.88 0.73
C THR A 78 6.15 -0.78 1.71
N VAL A 79 4.94 -0.84 2.26
CA VAL A 79 4.49 0.03 3.36
C VAL A 79 4.41 -0.80 4.64
N THR A 80 5.08 -0.34 5.69
CA THR A 80 5.05 -0.98 7.01
C THR A 80 4.41 -0.04 8.02
N ALA A 81 3.66 -0.57 8.97
CA ALA A 81 3.11 0.20 10.09
C ALA A 81 2.90 -0.69 11.32
N SER A 82 3.01 -0.12 12.52
CA SER A 82 2.96 -0.87 13.79
C SER A 82 1.79 -0.42 14.66
N VAL A 83 1.17 -1.35 15.37
CA VAL A 83 0.23 -1.02 16.46
C VAL A 83 1.05 -0.45 17.63
N PRO A 84 0.62 0.65 18.28
CA PRO A 84 1.30 1.20 19.45
C PRO A 84 1.59 0.13 20.50
N LYS A 85 2.76 0.24 21.15
CA LYS A 85 3.01 -0.51 22.39
C LYS A 85 2.20 0.17 23.50
N LEU A 86 1.57 -0.64 24.35
CA LEU A 86 1.03 -0.17 25.63
C LEU A 86 2.18 0.35 26.52
#